data_AF-M6HFN0-F1
#
_entry.id   AF-M6HFN0-F1
#
_cell.length_a   1.000
_cell.length_b   1.000
_cell.length_c   1.000
_cell.angle_alpha   90.00
_cell.angle_beta   90.00
_cell.angle_gamma   90.00
#
_symmetry.space_group_name_H-M   'P 1'
#
loop_
_entity.id
_entity.type
_entity.pdbx_description
1 polymer ?
#
loop_
_entity_poly.entity_id
_entity_poly.type
_entity_poly.pdbx_seq_one_letter_code
_entity_poly.pdbx_strand_id
1 'polypeptide(L)'
;MEELFVKNGHFASKEGAIYQLRGVNLSGSAKLPLKPDGTTHFDQTTTFDNHKNVSFVGRPLKEDQAEEHFDRLRKWGFNFLRFLITWEAIEHKGPGKYDNEYIDYVERMVSLAAKKGFYLFIDPHQDVWSRFTGGDGAPGWTLEELGMNISKIRNSETAIVHHHQGKNYRRMSWPLNYQKYSCATMFSLFFGGKEFAPDTKIDGRNVQDFLQDHYIDSVLKIVRKLKKYKNVIGFDTLNEPSPGWIGKKIWENLTDLDLEK
;
A
#
# COMPACT_ATOMS: atom_id res chain seq x y z
N MET A 1 21.34 -5.23 -18.33
CA MET A 1 20.29 -6.24 -18.09
C MET A 1 19.45 -6.33 -19.34
N GLU A 2 19.07 -7.55 -19.71
CA GLU A 2 18.22 -7.79 -20.85
C GLU A 2 16.76 -7.42 -20.55
N GLU A 3 15.99 -7.16 -21.59
CA GLU A 3 14.54 -6.91 -21.49
C GLU A 3 13.80 -8.24 -21.64
N LEU A 4 12.82 -8.48 -20.76
CA LEU A 4 12.07 -9.73 -20.74
C LEU A 4 10.67 -9.54 -21.34
N PHE A 5 10.19 -10.55 -22.04
CA PHE A 5 8.87 -10.62 -22.67
C PHE A 5 8.11 -11.84 -22.17
N VAL A 6 6.78 -11.81 -22.24
CA VAL A 6 5.96 -12.99 -21.96
C VAL A 6 5.75 -13.77 -23.25
N LYS A 7 6.20 -15.03 -23.26
CA LYS A 7 6.01 -15.97 -24.38
C LYS A 7 5.53 -17.31 -23.85
N ASN A 8 4.33 -17.73 -24.24
CA ASN A 8 3.72 -19.00 -23.83
C ASN A 8 3.73 -19.22 -22.30
N GLY A 9 3.41 -18.17 -21.53
CA GLY A 9 3.40 -18.24 -20.06
C GLY A 9 4.78 -18.18 -19.38
N HIS A 10 5.86 -17.95 -20.14
CA HIS A 10 7.21 -17.80 -19.60
C HIS A 10 7.76 -16.39 -19.80
N PHE A 11 8.60 -15.93 -18.87
CA PHE A 11 9.48 -14.79 -19.11
C PHE A 11 10.64 -15.23 -19.99
N ALA A 12 10.84 -14.56 -21.12
CA ALA A 12 11.87 -14.91 -22.09
C ALA A 12 12.61 -13.68 -22.62
N SER A 13 13.87 -13.84 -23.02
CA SER A 13 14.58 -12.84 -23.81
C SER A 13 14.07 -12.77 -25.25
N LYS A 14 14.54 -11.77 -26.00
CA LYS A 14 14.24 -11.63 -27.42
C LYS A 14 14.72 -12.82 -28.26
N GLU A 15 15.83 -13.42 -27.87
CA GLU A 15 16.48 -14.58 -28.48
C GLU A 15 15.82 -15.90 -28.04
N GLY A 16 14.88 -15.85 -27.09
CA GLY A 16 14.07 -16.99 -26.66
C GLY A 16 14.61 -17.76 -25.46
N ALA A 17 15.62 -17.25 -24.76
CA ALA A 17 16.07 -17.86 -23.50
C ALA A 17 15.00 -17.67 -22.43
N ILE A 18 14.64 -18.74 -21.72
CA ILE A 18 13.63 -18.70 -20.65
C ILE A 18 14.30 -18.31 -19.32
N TYR A 19 13.74 -17.32 -18.64
CA TYR A 19 14.20 -16.82 -17.34
C TYR A 19 13.33 -17.35 -16.21
N GLN A 20 13.96 -18.01 -15.23
CA GLN A 20 13.32 -18.29 -13.95
C GLN A 20 13.59 -17.14 -12.98
N LEU A 21 12.53 -16.46 -12.58
CA LEU A 21 12.59 -15.37 -11.60
C LEU A 21 12.41 -15.95 -10.20
N ARG A 22 13.45 -15.86 -9.38
CA ARG A 22 13.45 -16.31 -7.98
C ARG A 22 13.88 -15.16 -7.09
N GLY A 23 13.06 -14.86 -6.11
CA GLY A 23 13.14 -13.58 -5.42
C GLY A 23 12.43 -13.53 -4.09
N VAL A 24 12.38 -12.32 -3.54
CA VAL A 24 11.73 -11.99 -2.27
C VAL A 24 10.87 -10.73 -2.42
N ASN A 25 9.91 -10.56 -1.50
CA ASN A 25 9.26 -9.28 -1.29
C ASN A 25 10.25 -8.31 -0.61
N LEU A 26 10.39 -7.10 -1.15
CA LEU A 26 11.30 -6.07 -0.66
C LEU A 26 10.54 -4.75 -0.48
N SER A 27 10.13 -4.39 0.73
CA SER A 27 10.01 -5.25 1.92
C SER A 27 8.89 -4.69 2.80
N GLY A 28 8.47 -5.42 3.84
CA GLY A 28 7.49 -4.91 4.81
C GLY A 28 7.89 -3.61 5.50
N SER A 29 9.17 -3.20 5.46
CA SER A 29 9.60 -1.87 5.92
C SER A 29 9.02 -0.72 5.10
N ALA A 30 8.59 -0.94 3.86
CA ALA A 30 7.95 0.06 2.99
C ALA A 30 6.58 0.54 3.52
N LYS A 31 5.98 -0.23 4.42
CA LYS A 31 4.61 -0.04 4.92
C LYS A 31 4.45 1.18 5.84
N LEU A 32 5.56 1.67 6.40
CA LEU A 32 5.56 2.68 7.45
C LEU A 32 6.58 3.78 7.15
N PRO A 33 6.27 5.05 7.48
CA PRO A 33 7.21 6.14 7.25
C PRO A 33 8.51 5.93 8.04
N LEU A 34 9.59 6.53 7.53
CA LEU A 34 10.87 6.56 8.23
C LEU A 34 10.98 7.78 9.16
N LYS A 35 10.41 8.92 8.75
CA LYS A 35 10.45 10.18 9.51
C LYS A 35 9.06 10.81 9.59
N PRO A 36 8.52 11.09 10.78
CA PRO A 36 8.95 10.52 12.06
C PRO A 36 8.93 8.98 12.00
N ASP A 37 9.58 8.31 12.96
CA ASP A 37 9.59 6.84 12.97
C ASP A 37 8.15 6.31 13.07
N GLY A 38 7.70 5.67 11.97
CA GLY A 38 6.37 5.11 11.86
C GLY A 38 6.23 3.71 12.46
N THR A 39 7.20 3.21 13.20
CA THR A 39 7.19 1.83 13.71
C THR A 39 6.05 1.59 14.72
N THR A 40 5.19 0.60 14.44
CA THR A 40 3.90 0.39 15.15
C THR A 40 3.99 -0.11 16.58
N HIS A 41 5.14 -0.60 17.03
CA HIS A 41 5.34 -1.06 18.41
C HIS A 41 5.87 0.05 19.33
N PHE A 42 6.12 1.24 18.80
CA PHE A 42 6.39 2.47 19.55
C PHE A 42 5.16 3.38 19.54
N ASP A 43 5.23 4.47 20.30
CA ASP A 43 4.20 5.52 20.27
C ASP A 43 4.16 6.17 18.88
N GLN A 44 3.04 5.99 18.17
CA GLN A 44 2.81 6.56 16.85
C GLN A 44 2.01 7.87 16.88
N THR A 45 1.66 8.41 18.06
CA THR A 45 0.80 9.60 18.20
C THR A 45 1.23 10.72 17.25
N THR A 46 2.53 11.02 17.19
CA THR A 46 3.09 12.03 16.27
C THR A 46 2.79 11.75 14.79
N THR A 47 2.91 10.50 14.34
CA THR A 47 2.67 10.12 12.93
C THR A 47 1.19 9.93 12.60
N PHE A 48 0.34 9.80 13.62
CA PHE A 48 -1.11 9.73 13.48
C PHE A 48 -1.73 11.12 13.41
N ASP A 49 -1.36 11.99 14.33
CA ASP A 49 -1.87 13.36 14.39
C ASP A 49 -1.29 14.22 13.25
N ASN A 50 -0.05 13.98 12.85
CA ASN A 50 0.63 14.70 11.78
C ASN A 50 0.92 13.81 10.56
N HIS A 51 -0.07 13.02 10.14
CA HIS A 51 0.09 12.04 9.04
C HIS A 51 0.47 12.65 7.69
N LYS A 52 0.18 13.93 7.48
CA LYS A 52 0.54 14.67 6.26
C LYS A 52 1.99 15.16 6.23
N ASN A 53 2.72 15.07 7.35
CA ASN A 53 4.13 15.47 7.44
C ASN A 53 5.01 14.27 7.79
N VAL A 54 5.09 13.34 6.85
CA VAL A 54 5.87 12.11 6.96
C VAL A 54 6.80 11.98 5.75
N SER A 55 7.82 11.15 5.85
CA SER A 55 8.70 10.81 4.74
C SER A 55 8.96 9.31 4.71
N PHE A 56 8.79 8.75 3.51
CA PHE A 56 9.09 7.36 3.20
C PHE A 56 10.44 7.21 2.47
N VAL A 57 11.16 8.31 2.22
CA VAL A 57 12.52 8.28 1.65
C VAL A 57 13.42 7.45 2.57
N GLY A 58 14.09 6.45 2.00
CA GLY A 58 14.84 5.45 2.76
C GLY A 58 14.04 4.21 3.16
N ARG A 59 12.83 4.00 2.60
CA ARG A 59 12.06 2.76 2.69
C ARG A 59 11.84 2.17 1.28
N PRO A 60 12.08 0.87 1.03
CA PRO A 60 12.29 -0.18 2.03
C PRO A 60 13.70 -0.22 2.64
N LEU A 61 14.69 0.40 1.99
CA LEU A 61 16.10 0.35 2.40
C LEU A 61 16.66 1.77 2.56
N LYS A 62 17.44 2.02 3.62
CA LYS A 62 18.24 3.25 3.66
C LYS A 62 19.25 3.23 2.52
N GLU A 63 19.47 4.37 1.88
CA GLU A 63 20.29 4.43 0.67
C GLU A 63 21.73 3.96 0.89
N ASP A 64 22.31 4.33 2.03
CA ASP A 64 23.66 3.94 2.46
C ASP A 64 23.82 2.44 2.75
N GLN A 65 22.70 1.71 2.92
CA GLN A 65 22.68 0.28 3.20
C GLN A 65 22.16 -0.55 2.01
N ALA A 66 21.57 0.10 0.99
CA ALA A 66 20.87 -0.58 -0.09
C ALA A 66 21.80 -1.49 -0.92
N GLU A 67 23.02 -1.03 -1.19
CA GLU A 67 24.03 -1.79 -1.93
C GLU A 67 24.40 -3.10 -1.22
N GLU A 68 24.66 -3.04 0.08
CA GLU A 68 25.02 -4.22 0.88
C GLU A 68 23.87 -5.25 0.90
N HIS A 69 22.62 -4.80 1.06
CA HIS A 69 21.46 -5.67 1.06
C HIS A 69 21.25 -6.37 -0.30
N PHE A 70 21.43 -5.64 -1.41
CA PHE A 70 21.36 -6.23 -2.74
C PHE A 70 22.49 -7.23 -2.99
N ASP A 71 23.72 -6.93 -2.59
CA ASP A 71 24.83 -7.89 -2.69
C ASP A 71 24.57 -9.16 -1.89
N ARG A 72 23.98 -9.04 -0.71
CA ARG A 72 23.59 -10.19 0.11
C ARG A 72 22.54 -11.06 -0.57
N LEU A 73 21.48 -10.45 -1.11
CA LEU A 73 20.42 -11.17 -1.83
C LEU A 73 20.96 -11.85 -3.11
N ARG A 74 21.90 -11.19 -3.82
CA ARG A 74 22.57 -11.80 -4.99
C ARG A 74 23.40 -13.01 -4.61
N LYS A 75 24.15 -12.94 -3.50
CA LYS A 75 24.94 -14.07 -2.98
C LYS A 75 24.07 -15.27 -2.60
N TRP A 76 22.82 -15.04 -2.22
CA TRP A 76 21.84 -16.12 -2.00
C TRP A 76 21.20 -16.68 -3.29
N GLY A 77 21.57 -16.15 -4.46
CA GLY A 77 21.11 -16.62 -5.76
C GLY A 77 19.82 -15.98 -6.25
N PHE A 78 19.26 -14.98 -5.55
CA PHE A 78 18.06 -14.29 -6.01
C PHE A 78 18.35 -13.36 -7.20
N ASN A 79 17.42 -13.28 -8.14
CA ASN A 79 17.49 -12.42 -9.32
C ASN A 79 16.23 -11.56 -9.52
N PHE A 80 15.28 -11.66 -8.60
CA PHE A 80 14.00 -10.98 -8.68
C PHE A 80 13.62 -10.35 -7.34
N LEU A 81 12.94 -9.21 -7.36
CA LEU A 81 12.39 -8.57 -6.17
C LEU A 81 10.98 -8.07 -6.47
N ARG A 82 10.01 -8.44 -5.63
CA ARG A 82 8.70 -7.75 -5.59
C ARG A 82 8.89 -6.50 -4.75
N PHE A 83 8.99 -5.34 -5.40
CA PHE A 83 9.39 -4.07 -4.79
C PHE A 83 8.16 -3.32 -4.30
N LEU A 84 8.00 -3.24 -2.97
CA LEU A 84 6.83 -2.65 -2.34
C LEU A 84 6.94 -1.12 -2.33
N ILE A 85 5.84 -0.48 -2.74
CA ILE A 85 5.55 0.93 -2.55
C ILE A 85 4.17 1.05 -1.91
N THR A 86 3.84 2.16 -1.27
CA THR A 86 2.47 2.42 -0.78
C THR A 86 1.93 3.69 -1.41
N TRP A 87 0.61 3.78 -1.56
CA TRP A 87 -0.03 5.02 -2.04
C TRP A 87 0.30 6.19 -1.12
N GLU A 88 0.32 5.96 0.19
CA GLU A 88 0.70 6.95 1.19
C GLU A 88 2.11 7.49 0.96
N ALA A 89 3.09 6.64 0.65
CA ALA A 89 4.45 7.09 0.37
C ALA A 89 4.52 8.07 -0.81
N ILE A 90 3.61 7.95 -1.78
CA ILE A 90 3.56 8.78 -2.99
C ILE A 90 2.76 10.07 -2.76
N GLU A 91 1.71 10.04 -1.94
CA GLU A 91 0.69 11.11 -1.90
C GLU A 91 0.18 11.43 -0.47
N HIS A 92 1.02 11.29 0.56
CA HIS A 92 0.61 11.53 1.96
C HIS A 92 0.12 12.97 2.26
N LYS A 93 0.57 14.00 1.52
CA LYS A 93 0.27 15.42 1.83
C LYS A 93 -1.18 15.83 1.53
N GLY A 94 -1.91 15.04 0.74
CA GLY A 94 -3.26 15.35 0.29
C GLY A 94 -3.47 15.04 -1.19
N PRO A 95 -4.72 15.11 -1.68
CA PRO A 95 -5.06 14.80 -3.07
C PRO A 95 -4.29 15.69 -4.05
N GLY A 96 -3.64 15.06 -5.03
CA GLY A 96 -2.79 15.67 -6.05
C GLY A 96 -1.42 16.15 -5.57
N LYS A 97 -1.07 15.97 -4.28
CA LYS A 97 0.17 16.49 -3.68
C LYS A 97 1.21 15.39 -3.54
N TYR A 98 1.86 15.09 -4.66
CA TYR A 98 2.85 14.01 -4.75
C TYR A 98 4.18 14.33 -4.06
N ASP A 99 4.78 13.33 -3.43
CA ASP A 99 6.13 13.37 -2.89
C ASP A 99 7.16 12.99 -3.97
N ASN A 100 7.67 14.00 -4.68
CA ASN A 100 8.70 13.81 -5.69
C ASN A 100 10.03 13.31 -5.11
N GLU A 101 10.34 13.61 -3.84
CA GLU A 101 11.57 13.13 -3.21
C GLU A 101 11.51 11.60 -3.04
N TYR A 102 10.35 11.07 -2.64
CA TYR A 102 10.12 9.63 -2.59
C TYR A 102 10.14 8.99 -3.98
N ILE A 103 9.50 9.60 -4.99
CA ILE A 103 9.52 9.10 -6.38
C ILE A 103 10.97 9.02 -6.92
N ASP A 104 11.78 10.04 -6.65
CA ASP A 104 13.19 10.06 -7.03
C ASP A 104 14.01 9.02 -6.26
N TYR A 105 13.71 8.80 -4.98
CA TYR A 105 14.31 7.73 -4.18
C TYR A 105 14.02 6.34 -4.78
N VAL A 106 12.77 6.07 -5.18
CA VAL A 106 12.40 4.80 -5.83
C VAL A 106 13.20 4.59 -7.12
N GLU A 107 13.34 5.63 -7.94
CA GLU A 107 14.18 5.57 -9.16
C GLU A 107 15.63 5.22 -8.85
N ARG A 108 16.23 5.80 -7.80
CA ARG A 108 17.60 5.46 -7.37
C ARG A 108 17.71 3.99 -6.95
N MET A 109 16.74 3.47 -6.20
CA MET A 109 16.71 2.05 -5.81
C MET A 109 16.56 1.11 -7.01
N VAL A 110 15.68 1.44 -7.96
CA VAL A 110 15.47 0.67 -9.20
C VAL A 110 16.74 0.65 -10.06
N SER A 111 17.40 1.81 -10.20
CA SER A 111 18.67 1.94 -10.91
C SER A 111 19.78 1.11 -10.26
N LEU A 112 19.88 1.14 -8.93
CA LEU A 112 20.84 0.33 -8.18
C LEU A 112 20.54 -1.18 -8.31
N ALA A 113 19.28 -1.59 -8.20
CA ALA A 113 18.86 -2.97 -8.40
C ALA A 113 19.22 -3.49 -9.81
N ALA A 114 19.09 -2.63 -10.83
CA ALA A 114 19.51 -2.94 -12.20
C ALA A 114 21.02 -3.23 -12.28
N LYS A 115 21.85 -2.38 -11.66
CA LYS A 115 23.31 -2.57 -11.59
C LYS A 115 23.69 -3.85 -10.85
N LYS A 116 22.89 -4.24 -9.85
CA LYS A 116 23.08 -5.44 -9.04
C LYS A 116 22.48 -6.72 -9.65
N GLY A 117 21.86 -6.64 -10.82
CA GLY A 117 21.38 -7.83 -11.52
C GLY A 117 19.98 -8.32 -11.11
N PHE A 118 19.14 -7.44 -10.55
CA PHE A 118 17.75 -7.76 -10.18
C PHE A 118 16.71 -7.25 -11.18
N TYR A 119 15.80 -8.14 -11.56
CA TYR A 119 14.50 -7.78 -12.11
C TYR A 119 13.54 -7.38 -10.98
N LEU A 120 12.66 -6.43 -11.26
CA LEU A 120 11.72 -5.87 -10.30
C LEU A 120 10.29 -5.97 -10.81
N PHE A 121 9.38 -6.32 -9.91
CA PHE A 121 7.94 -6.16 -10.10
C PHE A 121 7.45 -5.18 -9.04
N ILE A 122 6.96 -4.01 -9.47
CA ILE A 122 6.57 -2.94 -8.55
C ILE A 122 5.19 -3.25 -7.98
N ASP A 123 5.05 -3.20 -6.67
CA ASP A 123 3.84 -3.59 -5.95
C ASP A 123 3.29 -2.41 -5.15
N PRO A 124 2.24 -1.73 -5.66
CA PRO A 124 1.37 -0.85 -4.89
C PRO A 124 0.68 -1.60 -3.73
N HIS A 125 1.39 -1.68 -2.62
CA HIS A 125 1.06 -2.48 -1.47
C HIS A 125 0.05 -1.79 -0.56
N GLN A 126 -0.81 -2.61 0.03
CA GLN A 126 -1.67 -2.27 1.15
C GLN A 126 -1.96 -3.54 1.95
N ASP A 127 -2.14 -3.37 3.26
CA ASP A 127 -2.86 -4.30 4.11
C ASP A 127 -3.97 -3.53 4.81
N VAL A 128 -5.19 -4.07 4.79
CA VAL A 128 -6.36 -3.49 5.45
C VAL A 128 -6.53 -1.99 5.18
N TRP A 129 -6.32 -1.54 3.94
CA TRP A 129 -6.49 -0.17 3.44
C TRP A 129 -5.39 0.83 3.84
N SER A 130 -5.14 1.07 5.12
CA SER A 130 -4.33 2.20 5.59
C SER A 130 -3.75 1.97 7.00
N ARG A 131 -2.74 2.77 7.38
CA ARG A 131 -2.26 2.83 8.78
C ARG A 131 -3.38 3.14 9.76
N PHE A 132 -4.32 3.99 9.34
CA PHE A 132 -5.46 4.43 10.16
C PHE A 132 -6.55 3.38 10.32
N THR A 133 -6.49 2.31 9.54
CA THR A 133 -7.39 1.15 9.63
C THR A 133 -6.68 -0.09 10.16
N GLY A 134 -5.46 0.07 10.67
CA GLY A 134 -4.69 -0.97 11.36
C GLY A 134 -3.69 -1.73 10.49
N GLY A 135 -3.36 -1.23 9.29
CA GLY A 135 -2.37 -1.81 8.38
C GLY A 135 -1.53 -0.76 7.66
N ASP A 136 -1.58 -0.73 6.33
CA ASP A 136 -0.80 0.18 5.47
C ASP A 136 -1.45 0.35 4.09
N GLY A 137 -0.95 1.29 3.29
CA GLY A 137 -1.35 1.46 1.90
C GLY A 137 -1.80 2.87 1.57
N ALA A 138 -3.10 3.14 1.69
CA ALA A 138 -3.73 4.41 1.37
C ALA A 138 -3.37 5.51 2.40
N PRO A 139 -3.19 6.76 1.95
CA PRO A 139 -2.91 7.89 2.83
C PRO A 139 -4.12 8.27 3.68
N GLY A 140 -3.86 8.88 4.84
CA GLY A 140 -4.89 9.24 5.81
C GLY A 140 -5.93 10.20 5.26
N TRP A 141 -5.56 11.09 4.33
CA TRP A 141 -6.52 12.01 3.73
C TRP A 141 -7.68 11.29 3.05
N THR A 142 -7.51 10.04 2.56
CA THR A 142 -8.62 9.28 1.96
C THR A 142 -9.78 9.06 2.94
N LEU A 143 -9.45 8.88 4.23
CA LEU A 143 -10.45 8.75 5.29
C LEU A 143 -11.05 10.11 5.66
N GLU A 144 -10.20 11.15 5.75
CA GLU A 144 -10.62 12.52 6.09
C GLU A 144 -11.58 13.11 5.06
N GLU A 145 -11.31 12.92 3.77
CA GLU A 145 -12.14 13.41 2.68
C GLU A 145 -13.53 12.74 2.66
N LEU A 146 -13.63 11.52 3.17
CA LEU A 146 -14.92 10.85 3.39
C LEU A 146 -15.64 11.35 4.67
N GLY A 147 -14.98 12.19 5.48
CA GLY A 147 -15.50 12.72 6.73
C GLY A 147 -15.16 11.89 7.97
N MET A 148 -14.30 10.88 7.86
CA MET A 148 -13.85 10.14 9.05
C MET A 148 -12.87 10.99 9.87
N ASN A 149 -13.11 11.06 11.17
CA ASN A 149 -12.17 11.71 12.08
C ASN A 149 -11.12 10.70 12.58
N ILE A 150 -9.94 10.74 11.98
CA ILE A 150 -8.82 9.84 12.29
C ILE A 150 -8.48 9.83 13.79
N SER A 151 -8.49 10.99 14.45
CA SER A 151 -8.16 11.08 15.89
C SER A 151 -9.17 10.34 16.79
N LYS A 152 -10.37 10.04 16.28
CA LYS A 152 -11.41 9.29 16.99
C LYS A 152 -11.43 7.79 16.67
N ILE A 153 -10.63 7.32 15.71
CA ILE A 153 -10.60 5.88 15.36
C ILE A 153 -10.26 5.03 16.59
N ARG A 154 -9.33 5.51 17.42
CA ARG A 154 -8.94 4.89 18.69
C ARG A 154 -10.14 4.54 19.58
N ASN A 155 -11.05 5.49 19.76
CA ASN A 155 -12.11 5.41 20.77
C ASN A 155 -13.43 4.90 20.20
N SER A 156 -13.49 4.64 18.89
CA SER A 156 -14.73 4.27 18.20
C SER A 156 -14.81 2.78 17.82
N GLU A 157 -13.78 2.00 18.14
CA GLU A 157 -13.66 0.57 17.77
C GLU A 157 -13.81 0.26 16.27
N THR A 158 -13.72 1.30 15.43
CA THR A 158 -13.86 1.24 13.97
C THR A 158 -12.65 0.63 13.28
N ALA A 159 -11.53 0.48 14.00
CA ALA A 159 -10.36 -0.30 13.62
C ALA A 159 -9.57 -0.74 14.87
N ILE A 160 -8.86 -1.86 14.73
CA ILE A 160 -7.87 -2.39 15.68
C ILE A 160 -6.50 -1.88 15.25
N VAL A 161 -5.94 -0.92 15.98
CA VAL A 161 -4.66 -0.30 15.62
C VAL A 161 -3.57 -0.69 16.62
N HIS A 162 -2.46 -1.23 16.11
CA HIS A 162 -1.41 -1.86 16.92
C HIS A 162 -0.81 -0.92 17.97
N HIS A 163 -0.39 0.28 17.59
CA HIS A 163 0.28 1.20 18.51
C HIS A 163 -0.59 1.62 19.70
N HIS A 164 -1.92 1.67 19.53
CA HIS A 164 -2.85 1.96 20.62
C HIS A 164 -3.04 0.79 21.59
N GLN A 165 -3.06 -0.43 21.07
CA GLN A 165 -3.20 -1.62 21.91
C GLN A 165 -1.89 -1.99 22.62
N GLY A 166 -0.75 -1.61 22.05
CA GLY A 166 0.58 -1.84 22.63
C GLY A 166 0.76 -3.31 23.03
N LYS A 167 1.08 -3.56 24.29
CA LYS A 167 1.26 -4.92 24.84
C LYS A 167 -0.01 -5.79 24.80
N ASN A 168 -1.20 -5.18 24.71
CA ASN A 168 -2.48 -5.89 24.64
C ASN A 168 -2.87 -6.25 23.20
N TYR A 169 -2.04 -5.89 22.20
CA TYR A 169 -2.30 -6.23 20.82
C TYR A 169 -2.24 -7.74 20.62
N ARG A 170 -3.39 -8.35 20.34
CA ARG A 170 -3.47 -9.79 20.10
C ARG A 170 -2.79 -10.11 18.77
N ARG A 171 -1.81 -11.02 18.82
CA ARG A 171 -1.06 -11.47 17.64
C ARG A 171 -2.03 -11.96 16.55
N MET A 172 -1.76 -11.57 15.30
CA MET A 172 -2.57 -11.90 14.12
C MET A 172 -4.02 -11.40 14.18
N SER A 173 -4.31 -10.34 14.93
CA SER A 173 -5.64 -9.71 14.94
C SER A 173 -5.87 -8.71 13.80
N TRP A 174 -4.82 -8.18 13.17
CA TRP A 174 -4.95 -7.19 12.08
C TRP A 174 -5.90 -7.60 10.95
N PRO A 175 -6.01 -8.87 10.49
CA PRO A 175 -6.93 -9.20 9.39
C PRO A 175 -8.40 -9.01 9.76
N LEU A 176 -8.73 -8.98 11.07
CA LEU A 176 -10.08 -8.67 11.53
C LEU A 176 -10.51 -7.26 11.12
N ASN A 177 -9.56 -6.36 10.85
CA ASN A 177 -9.87 -5.02 10.35
C ASN A 177 -10.56 -5.04 9.00
N TYR A 178 -10.37 -6.06 8.14
CA TYR A 178 -11.12 -6.15 6.88
C TYR A 178 -12.65 -6.17 7.06
N GLN A 179 -13.13 -6.54 8.26
CA GLN A 179 -14.56 -6.54 8.60
C GLN A 179 -14.98 -5.32 9.44
N LYS A 180 -14.01 -4.56 9.96
CA LYS A 180 -14.28 -3.37 10.77
C LYS A 180 -14.71 -2.20 9.90
N TYR A 181 -15.52 -1.32 10.49
CA TYR A 181 -16.22 -0.24 9.81
C TYR A 181 -15.31 0.56 8.87
N SER A 182 -14.16 1.06 9.35
CA SER A 182 -13.33 1.96 8.55
C SER A 182 -12.78 1.29 7.29
N CYS A 183 -12.15 0.13 7.43
CA CYS A 183 -11.56 -0.58 6.28
C CYS A 183 -12.63 -1.09 5.31
N ALA A 184 -13.68 -1.74 5.82
CA ALA A 184 -14.73 -2.30 4.98
C ALA A 184 -15.50 -1.22 4.20
N THR A 185 -15.75 -0.06 4.82
CA THR A 185 -16.36 1.10 4.15
C THR A 185 -15.48 1.60 3.02
N MET A 186 -14.18 1.82 3.27
CA MET A 186 -13.27 2.35 2.24
C MET A 186 -13.18 1.44 1.02
N PHE A 187 -13.05 0.12 1.22
CA PHE A 187 -13.05 -0.84 0.10
C PHE A 187 -14.38 -0.87 -0.66
N SER A 188 -15.51 -0.84 0.06
CA SER A 188 -16.84 -0.86 -0.58
C SER A 188 -17.06 0.37 -1.45
N LEU A 189 -16.62 1.55 -0.99
CA LEU A 189 -16.72 2.79 -1.76
C LEU A 189 -15.70 2.85 -2.90
N PHE A 190 -14.48 2.33 -2.70
CA PHE A 190 -13.45 2.28 -3.74
C PHE A 190 -13.84 1.41 -4.93
N PHE A 191 -14.56 0.30 -4.72
CA PHE A 191 -14.96 -0.61 -5.81
C PHE A 191 -16.41 -0.45 -6.27
N GLY A 192 -17.31 0.04 -5.41
CA GLY A 192 -18.74 0.10 -5.70
C GLY A 192 -19.44 1.38 -5.22
N GLY A 193 -18.70 2.46 -4.96
CA GLY A 193 -19.26 3.73 -4.49
C GLY A 193 -20.33 4.30 -5.42
N LYS A 194 -20.25 4.09 -6.74
CA LYS A 194 -21.31 4.53 -7.67
C LYS A 194 -22.62 3.78 -7.49
N GLU A 195 -22.55 2.49 -7.20
CA GLU A 195 -23.71 1.62 -7.06
C GLU A 195 -24.33 1.76 -5.67
N PHE A 196 -23.51 1.65 -4.63
CA PHE A 196 -23.98 1.57 -3.25
C PHE A 196 -24.08 2.93 -2.54
N ALA A 197 -23.44 3.97 -3.09
CA ALA A 197 -23.37 5.30 -2.49
C ALA A 197 -23.34 6.43 -3.56
N PRO A 198 -24.29 6.47 -4.51
CA PRO A 198 -24.25 7.37 -5.67
C PRO A 198 -24.13 8.85 -5.30
N ASP A 199 -24.74 9.26 -4.18
CA ASP A 199 -24.75 10.63 -3.68
C ASP A 199 -23.54 10.99 -2.80
N THR A 200 -22.71 10.02 -2.43
CA THR A 200 -21.47 10.29 -1.68
C THR A 200 -20.45 10.89 -2.61
N LYS A 201 -20.20 12.19 -2.42
CA LYS A 201 -19.31 13.00 -3.27
C LYS A 201 -18.21 13.67 -2.46
N ILE A 202 -17.02 13.70 -3.05
CA ILE A 202 -15.86 14.45 -2.57
C ILE A 202 -15.49 15.43 -3.69
N ASP A 203 -15.39 16.72 -3.37
CA ASP A 203 -15.18 17.78 -4.36
C ASP A 203 -16.14 17.71 -5.57
N GLY A 204 -17.41 17.37 -5.30
CA GLY A 204 -18.46 17.25 -6.33
C GLY A 204 -18.39 15.99 -7.20
N ARG A 205 -17.39 15.12 -7.00
CA ARG A 205 -17.19 13.87 -7.74
C ARG A 205 -17.64 12.68 -6.90
N ASN A 206 -18.20 11.63 -7.50
CA ASN A 206 -18.53 10.41 -6.75
C ASN A 206 -17.26 9.84 -6.09
N VAL A 207 -17.39 9.38 -4.84
CA VAL A 207 -16.27 8.88 -4.02
C VAL A 207 -15.45 7.78 -4.70
N GLN A 208 -16.09 6.91 -5.48
CA GLN A 208 -15.39 5.86 -6.22
C GLN A 208 -14.41 6.45 -7.22
N ASP A 209 -14.88 7.37 -8.07
CA ASP A 209 -14.04 8.01 -9.09
C ASP A 209 -12.95 8.87 -8.47
N PHE A 210 -13.30 9.59 -7.39
CA PHE A 210 -12.33 10.40 -6.67
C PHE A 210 -11.18 9.55 -6.13
N LEU A 211 -11.48 8.47 -5.41
CA LEU A 211 -10.44 7.61 -4.83
C LEU A 211 -9.67 6.83 -5.90
N GLN A 212 -10.35 6.27 -6.90
CA GLN A 212 -9.71 5.50 -7.98
C GLN A 212 -8.78 6.38 -8.81
N ASP A 213 -9.21 7.58 -9.21
CA ASP A 213 -8.37 8.46 -10.03
C ASP A 213 -7.13 8.92 -9.28
N HIS A 214 -7.26 9.32 -8.02
CA HIS A 214 -6.09 9.71 -7.22
C HIS A 214 -5.13 8.54 -7.00
N TYR A 215 -5.64 7.35 -6.67
CA TYR A 215 -4.82 6.16 -6.56
C TYR A 215 -4.07 5.85 -7.86
N ILE A 216 -4.80 5.77 -8.99
CA ILE A 216 -4.24 5.47 -10.30
C ILE A 216 -3.22 6.53 -10.71
N ASP A 217 -3.53 7.82 -10.55
CA ASP A 217 -2.62 8.90 -10.89
C ASP A 217 -1.34 8.89 -10.07
N SER A 218 -1.42 8.55 -8.78
CA SER A 218 -0.26 8.39 -7.90
C SER A 218 0.65 7.25 -8.39
N VAL A 219 0.08 6.07 -8.68
CA VAL A 219 0.83 4.92 -9.20
C VAL A 219 1.42 5.24 -10.57
N LEU A 220 0.69 5.97 -11.42
CA LEU A 220 1.19 6.42 -12.72
C LEU A 220 2.39 7.37 -12.61
N LYS A 221 2.60 8.10 -11.50
CA LYS A 221 3.85 8.86 -11.29
C LYS A 221 5.06 7.94 -11.25
N ILE A 222 4.94 6.83 -10.52
CA ILE A 222 5.98 5.80 -10.44
C ILE A 222 6.17 5.12 -11.80
N VAL A 223 5.08 4.66 -12.44
CA VAL A 223 5.14 4.01 -13.76
C VAL A 223 5.86 4.89 -14.79
N ARG A 224 5.49 6.18 -14.90
CA ARG A 224 6.09 7.12 -15.85
C ARG A 224 7.58 7.34 -15.58
N LYS A 225 7.99 7.37 -14.31
CA LYS A 225 9.39 7.51 -13.89
C LYS A 225 10.21 6.25 -14.24
N LEU A 226 9.62 5.07 -14.06
CA LEU A 226 10.31 3.79 -14.11
C LEU A 226 10.24 3.06 -15.46
N LYS A 227 9.30 3.40 -16.36
CA LYS A 227 9.09 2.68 -17.64
C LYS A 227 10.31 2.58 -18.57
N LYS A 228 11.32 3.43 -18.36
CA LYS A 228 12.59 3.40 -19.12
C LYS A 228 13.56 2.30 -18.66
N TYR A 229 13.31 1.68 -17.51
CA TYR A 229 14.20 0.68 -16.93
C TYR A 229 13.79 -0.73 -17.35
N LYS A 230 14.62 -1.39 -18.16
CA LYS A 230 14.39 -2.77 -18.65
C LYS A 230 14.29 -3.81 -17.54
N ASN A 231 14.86 -3.54 -16.37
CA ASN A 231 14.78 -4.43 -15.23
C ASN A 231 13.45 -4.33 -14.48
N VAL A 232 12.61 -3.34 -14.78
CA VAL A 232 11.23 -3.28 -14.27
C VAL A 232 10.34 -4.03 -15.24
N ILE A 233 9.94 -5.24 -14.84
CA ILE A 233 9.25 -6.20 -15.73
C ILE A 233 7.73 -6.15 -15.58
N GLY A 234 7.21 -5.36 -14.65
CA GLY A 234 5.78 -5.20 -14.44
C GLY A 234 5.45 -4.34 -13.23
N PHE A 235 4.16 -4.03 -13.14
CA PHE A 235 3.53 -3.29 -12.06
C PHE A 235 2.29 -4.08 -11.64
N ASP A 236 2.15 -4.34 -10.35
CA ASP A 236 0.91 -4.85 -9.78
C ASP A 236 -0.18 -3.77 -9.86
N THR A 237 -1.43 -4.19 -9.76
CA THR A 237 -2.58 -3.27 -9.80
C THR A 237 -2.94 -2.73 -8.43
N LEU A 238 -3.08 -3.61 -7.44
CA LEU A 238 -3.28 -3.33 -6.02
C LEU A 238 -3.04 -4.64 -5.27
N ASN A 239 -2.24 -4.63 -4.20
CA ASN A 239 -2.02 -5.83 -3.38
C ASN A 239 -3.34 -6.29 -2.73
N GLU A 240 -3.67 -7.59 -2.85
CA GLU A 240 -4.75 -8.28 -2.11
C GLU A 240 -6.05 -7.45 -1.95
N PRO A 241 -6.72 -7.06 -3.04
CA PRO A 241 -7.92 -6.23 -2.97
C PRO A 241 -9.04 -6.93 -2.18
N SER A 242 -9.60 -6.23 -1.19
CA SER A 242 -10.77 -6.69 -0.45
C SER A 242 -12.06 -6.20 -1.11
N PRO A 243 -13.12 -7.03 -1.18
CA PRO A 243 -14.42 -6.56 -1.66
C PRO A 243 -15.15 -5.65 -0.66
N GLY A 244 -14.60 -5.44 0.55
CA GLY A 244 -15.32 -4.79 1.64
C GLY A 244 -16.59 -5.57 1.98
N TRP A 245 -17.75 -4.91 1.91
CA TRP A 245 -19.06 -5.51 2.12
C TRP A 245 -19.77 -5.95 0.83
N ILE A 246 -19.17 -5.70 -0.35
CA ILE A 246 -19.79 -6.07 -1.63
C ILE A 246 -19.95 -7.60 -1.69
N GLY A 247 -21.17 -8.06 -1.96
CA GLY A 247 -21.51 -9.48 -2.02
C GLY A 247 -21.54 -10.19 -0.66
N LYS A 248 -21.40 -9.48 0.47
CA LYS A 248 -21.62 -10.05 1.79
C LYS A 248 -23.12 -10.16 2.06
N LYS A 249 -23.58 -11.34 2.48
CA LYS A 249 -24.94 -11.49 2.99
C LYS A 249 -25.04 -10.77 4.33
N ILE A 250 -25.96 -9.83 4.45
CA ILE A 250 -26.42 -9.38 5.76
C ILE A 250 -27.17 -10.56 6.36
N TRP A 251 -26.80 -10.98 7.57
CA TRP A 251 -27.51 -12.05 8.27
C TRP A 251 -28.98 -11.67 8.38
N GLU A 252 -29.87 -12.46 7.78
CA GLU A 252 -31.31 -12.19 7.72
C GLU A 252 -32.00 -12.25 9.11
N ASN A 253 -31.29 -12.71 10.15
CA ASN A 253 -31.82 -12.87 11.51
C ASN A 253 -31.25 -11.85 12.50
N LEU A 254 -31.29 -10.55 12.17
CA LEU A 254 -31.02 -9.50 13.17
C LEU A 254 -32.18 -9.32 14.17
N THR A 255 -33.30 -10.04 14.01
CA THR A 255 -34.43 -10.06 14.95
C THR A 255 -34.15 -10.82 16.26
N ASP A 256 -33.08 -11.64 16.31
CA ASP A 256 -32.72 -12.43 17.51
C ASP A 256 -31.59 -11.81 18.34
N LEU A 257 -31.11 -10.61 17.98
CA LEU A 257 -30.27 -9.83 18.87
C LEU A 257 -31.19 -9.10 19.85
N ASP A 258 -31.50 -9.76 20.97
CA ASP A 258 -32.05 -9.12 22.16
C ASP A 258 -31.17 -7.92 22.54
N LEU A 259 -31.56 -6.72 22.10
CA LEU A 259 -30.95 -5.45 22.50
C LEU A 259 -31.43 -4.98 23.90
N GLU A 260 -31.99 -5.89 24.71
CA GLU A 260 -32.52 -5.59 26.05
C GLU A 260 -31.81 -6.35 27.20
N LYS A 261 -30.48 -6.44 27.21
CA LYS A 261 -29.74 -6.80 28.44
C LYS A 261 -28.58 -5.89 28.74
#